data_AF-A0A7Y5FGA9-F1
#
_entry.id   AF-A0A7Y5FGA9-F1
#
_cell.length_a   1.000
_cell.length_b   1.000
_cell.length_c   1.000
_cell.angle_alpha   90.00
_cell.angle_beta   90.00
_cell.angle_gamma   90.00
#
_symmetry.space_group_name_H-M   'P 1'
#
loop_
_entity.id
_entity.type
_entity.pdbx_description
1 polymer ?
#
loop_
_entity_poly.entity_id
_entity_poly.type
_entity_poly.pdbx_seq_one_letter_code
_entity_poly.pdbx_strand_id
1 'polypeptide(L)' 'MNKTKLTYFEHEDILHLAISDEPESGSIEISPHITAELNASGELIGIEILHASTFLRDAILESVQGKLLQAAIVPAA' A
#
# COMPACT_ATOMS: atom_id res chain seq x y z
N MET A 1 -12.48 2.80 -18.84
CA MET A 1 -11.20 2.73 -18.11
C MET A 1 -11.41 3.44 -16.80
N ASN A 2 -11.74 2.69 -15.74
CA ASN A 2 -11.72 3.26 -14.41
C ASN A 2 -10.27 3.55 -14.05
N LYS A 3 -10.02 4.78 -13.59
CA LYS A 3 -8.69 5.17 -13.14
C LYS A 3 -8.53 4.63 -11.74
N THR A 4 -7.48 3.85 -11.53
CA THR A 4 -7.04 3.47 -10.18
C THR A 4 -6.94 4.74 -9.32
N LYS A 5 -7.59 4.73 -8.16
CA LYS A 5 -7.68 5.88 -7.25
C LYS A 5 -7.04 5.51 -5.92
N LEU A 6 -6.08 6.33 -5.48
CA LEU A 6 -5.48 6.22 -4.16
C LEU A 6 -6.09 7.27 -3.24
N THR A 7 -6.62 6.86 -2.10
CA THR A 7 -7.21 7.74 -1.09
C THR A 7 -6.58 7.40 0.27
N TYR A 8 -6.13 8.42 0.99
CA TYR A 8 -5.71 8.26 2.38
C TYR A 8 -6.82 8.79 3.29
N PHE A 9 -7.33 7.93 4.16
CA PHE A 9 -8.33 8.25 5.17
C PHE A 9 -7.61 8.58 6.47
N GLU A 10 -7.44 9.89 6.70
CA GLU A 10 -6.54 10.40 7.74
C GLU A 10 -6.95 10.05 9.17
N HIS A 11 -8.26 9.94 9.44
CA HIS A 11 -8.78 9.68 10.77
C HIS A 11 -8.63 8.20 11.16
N GLU A 12 -8.74 7.32 10.17
CA GLU A 12 -8.65 5.88 10.32
C GLU A 12 -7.20 5.37 10.16
N ASP A 13 -6.29 6.20 9.63
CA ASP A 13 -4.93 5.82 9.24
C ASP A 13 -4.93 4.65 8.23
N ILE A 14 -5.77 4.77 7.19
CA ILE A 14 -5.95 3.77 6.14
C ILE A 14 -5.58 4.36 4.78
N LEU A 15 -4.78 3.63 4.02
CA LEU A 15 -4.54 3.92 2.61
C LEU A 15 -5.32 2.93 1.76
N HIS A 16 -6.26 3.43 0.97
CA HIS A 16 -7.10 2.65 0.07
C HIS A 16 -6.73 2.90 -1.38
N LEU A 17 -6.49 1.80 -2.11
CA LEU A 17 -6.25 1.78 -3.54
C LEU A 17 -7.44 1.12 -4.23
N ALA A 18 -8.38 1.93 -4.74
CA ALA A 18 -9.49 1.44 -5.54
C ALA A 18 -9.03 1.14 -6.98
N ILE A 19 -9.25 -0.10 -7.43
CA ILE A 19 -8.91 -0.59 -8.78
C ILE A 19 -10.17 -0.64 -9.66
N SER A 20 -11.31 -0.99 -9.09
CA SER A 20 -12.64 -0.99 -9.74
C SER A 20 -13.64 -0.19 -8.90
N ASP A 21 -14.76 0.22 -9.52
CA ASP A 21 -15.89 0.85 -8.81
C ASP A 21 -16.98 -0.20 -8.46
N GLU A 22 -16.71 -1.47 -8.73
CA GLU A 22 -17.63 -2.55 -8.37
C GLU A 22 -17.81 -2.67 -6.85
N PRO A 23 -18.97 -3.16 -6.39
CA PRO A 23 -19.20 -3.35 -4.97
C PRO A 23 -18.27 -4.43 -4.39
N GLU A 24 -17.68 -4.12 -3.24
CA GLU A 24 -17.00 -5.10 -2.42
C GLU A 24 -18.00 -6.16 -1.93
N SER A 25 -17.61 -7.43 -2.04
CA SER A 25 -18.35 -8.57 -1.51
C SER A 25 -17.55 -9.34 -0.45
N GLY A 26 -16.26 -9.03 -0.28
CA GLY A 26 -15.43 -9.56 0.79
C GLY A 26 -13.96 -9.18 0.64
N SER A 27 -13.15 -9.53 1.64
CA SER A 27 -11.73 -9.20 1.69
C SER A 27 -10.88 -10.40 2.12
N ILE A 28 -9.61 -10.41 1.71
CA ILE A 28 -8.61 -11.40 2.15
C ILE A 28 -7.38 -10.65 2.66
N GLU A 29 -6.93 -10.95 3.88
CA GLU A 29 -5.65 -10.44 4.39
C GLU A 29 -4.49 -11.15 3.68
N ILE A 30 -3.68 -10.38 2.92
CA ILE A 30 -2.56 -10.91 2.13
C ILE A 30 -1.22 -10.79 2.87
N SER A 31 -1.18 -9.92 3.88
CA SER A 31 -0.07 -9.66 4.79
C SER A 31 -0.65 -8.96 6.02
N PRO A 32 -0.02 -9.02 7.21
CA PRO A 32 -0.52 -8.29 8.37
C PRO A 32 -0.86 -6.84 8.02
N HIS A 33 -2.11 -6.44 8.29
CA HIS A 33 -2.62 -5.09 8.05
C HIS A 33 -2.78 -4.68 6.58
N ILE A 34 -2.67 -5.62 5.63
CA ILE A 34 -2.90 -5.39 4.21
C ILE A 34 -3.94 -6.37 3.69
N THR A 35 -5.03 -5.84 3.15
CA THR A 35 -6.16 -6.62 2.63
C THR A 35 -6.33 -6.39 1.13
N ALA A 36 -6.70 -7.47 0.44
CA ALA A 36 -7.23 -7.42 -0.91
C ALA A 36 -8.77 -7.44 -0.85
N GLU A 37 -9.40 -6.45 -1.45
CA GLU A 37 -10.86 -6.36 -1.59
C GLU A 37 -11.31 -7.06 -2.87
N LEU A 38 -12.36 -7.86 -2.77
CA LEU A 38 -12.87 -8.70 -3.84
C LEU A 38 -14.34 -8.40 -4.15
N ASN A 39 -14.71 -8.46 -5.42
CA ASN A 39 -16.13 -8.47 -5.83
C ASN A 39 -16.78 -9.86 -5.59
N ALA A 40 -18.06 -9.99 -5.91
CA ALA A 40 -18.81 -11.23 -5.74
C ALA A 40 -18.29 -12.41 -6.60
N SER A 41 -17.51 -12.12 -7.65
CA SER A 41 -16.85 -13.13 -8.50
C SER A 41 -15.48 -13.54 -7.96
N GLY A 42 -14.99 -12.92 -6.89
CA GLY A 42 -13.65 -13.12 -6.34
C GLY A 42 -12.55 -12.36 -7.09
N GLU A 43 -12.90 -11.38 -7.92
CA GLU A 43 -11.94 -10.55 -8.65
C GLU A 43 -11.45 -9.40 -7.77
N LEU A 44 -10.17 -9.05 -7.87
CA LEU A 44 -9.56 -7.95 -7.13
C LEU A 44 -10.11 -6.59 -7.58
N ILE A 45 -10.67 -5.84 -6.63
CA ILE A 45 -11.24 -4.51 -6.87
C ILE A 45 -10.59 -3.40 -6.04
N GLY A 46 -9.83 -3.75 -5.00
CA GLY A 46 -9.12 -2.78 -4.18
C GLY A 46 -8.06 -3.39 -3.27
N ILE A 47 -7.25 -2.53 -2.67
CA ILE A 47 -6.28 -2.88 -1.62
C ILE A 47 -6.44 -1.87 -0.49
N GLU A 48 -6.46 -2.33 0.76
CA GLU A 48 -6.35 -1.47 1.94
C GLU A 48 -5.08 -1.77 2.71
N ILE A 49 -4.45 -0.72 3.22
CA ILE A 49 -3.33 -0.78 4.15
C ILE A 49 -3.76 -0.05 5.42
N LEU A 50 -3.92 -0.78 6.52
CA LEU A 50 -4.16 -0.20 7.84
C LEU A 50 -2.83 0.28 8.45
N HIS A 51 -2.91 1.22 9.40
CA HIS A 51 -1.72 1.85 9.98
C HIS A 51 -0.77 2.41 8.91
N ALA A 52 -1.35 2.98 7.85
CA ALA A 52 -0.63 3.33 6.63
C ALA A 52 0.50 4.34 6.89
N SER A 53 0.33 5.25 7.85
CA SER A 53 1.36 6.19 8.28
C SER A 53 2.64 5.48 8.74
N THR A 54 2.48 4.42 9.55
CA THR A 54 3.59 3.62 10.08
C THR A 54 4.21 2.78 8.98
N PHE A 55 3.38 2.11 8.17
CA PHE A 55 3.85 1.32 7.03
C PHE A 55 4.70 2.16 6.06
N LEU A 56 4.21 3.33 5.64
CA LEU A 56 4.92 4.21 4.72
C LEU A 56 6.20 4.77 5.33
N ARG A 57 6.17 5.20 6.59
CA ARG A 57 7.36 5.67 7.31
C ARG A 57 8.45 4.61 7.29
N ASP A 58 8.11 3.38 7.67
CA ASP A 58 9.08 2.29 7.82
C ASP A 58 9.64 1.86 6.45
N ALA A 59 8.78 1.73 5.43
CA ALA A 59 9.19 1.41 4.06
C ALA A 59 10.12 2.49 3.47
N ILE A 60 9.82 3.78 3.70
CA ILE A 60 10.67 4.89 3.26
C ILE A 60 12.01 4.86 3.99
N LEU A 61 12.01 4.71 5.32
CA LEU A 61 13.23 4.69 6.11
C LEU A 61 14.16 3.55 5.70
N GLU A 62 13.62 2.34 5.54
CA GLU A 62 14.39 1.17 5.08
C GLU A 62 15.02 1.43 3.71
N SER A 63 14.23 1.91 2.74
CA SER A 63 14.71 2.20 1.39
C SER A 63 15.79 3.28 1.37
N VAL A 64 15.60 4.36 2.11
CA VAL A 64 16.54 5.49 2.17
C VAL A 64 17.83 5.07 2.86
N GLN A 65 17.76 4.36 3.99
CA GLN A 65 18.95 3.86 4.69
C GLN A 65 19.76 2.92 3.79
N GLY A 66 19.11 1.99 3.08
CA GLY A 66 19.78 1.11 2.12
C GLY A 66 20.52 1.88 1.02
N LYS A 67 19.89 2.91 0.44
CA LYS A 67 20.52 3.77 -0.58
C LYS A 67 21.69 4.59 -0.04
N LEU A 68 21.55 5.15 1.16
CA LEU A 68 22.62 5.92 1.80
C LEU A 68 23.83 5.04 2.12
N LEU A 69 23.61 3.81 2.59
CA LEU A 69 24.69 2.83 2.79
C LEU A 69 25.41 2.53 1.47
N GLN A 70 24.66 2.26 0.39
CA GLN A 70 25.26 2.03 -0.93
C GLN A 70 26.08 3.23 -1.42
N ALA A 71 25.55 4.45 -1.27
CA ALA A 71 26.25 5.68 -1.65
C ALA A 71 27.50 5.94 -0.80
N ALA A 72 27.48 5.63 0.49
CA ALA A 72 28.62 5.76 1.39
C ALA A 72 29.72 4.72 1.13
N ILE A 73 29.38 3.56 0.55
CA ILE A 73 30.32 2.48 0.23
C ILE A 73 31.02 2.73 -1.13
N VAL A 74 30.45 3.54 -2.02
CA VAL A 74 31.13 3.97 -3.26
C VAL A 74 32.09 5.10 -2.93
N PRO A 75 33.43 4.92 -3.03
CA PRO A 75 34.36 6.03 -2.81
C PRO A 75 34.13 7.08 -3.89
N ALA A 76 34.13 8.36 -3.50
CA ALA A 76 34.17 9.46 -4.45
C ALA A 76 35.43 9.30 -5.32
N ALA A 77 35.23 8.98 -6.59
CA ALA A 77 36.28 8.88 -7.61
C ALA A 77 36.83 10.27 -7.96
#